data_AF-Q2ERJ0-F1
#
_entry.id   AF-Q2ERJ0-F1
#
_cell.length_a   1.000
_cell.length_b   1.000
_cell.length_c   1.000
_cell.angle_alpha   90.00
_cell.angle_beta   90.00
_cell.angle_gamma   90.00
#
_symmetry.space_group_name_H-M   'P 1'
#
loop_
_entity.id
_entity.type
_entity.pdbx_description
1 polymer ?
#
loop_
_entity_poly.entity_id
_entity_poly.type
_entity_poly.pdbx_seq_one_letter_code
_entity_poly.pdbx_strand_id
1 'polypeptide(L)'
;AHIDLIIGPRGSPAESAFANALVNNKDGFTSLLAVVAPNLLTKPATVMFNKVTIKGAKQAVQMFGPAQRAVAMAVADCVEDGTIPANEAD
;
A
#
# COMPACT_ATOMS: atom_id res chain seq x y z
N ALA A 1 -7.76 -5.14 -12.80
CA ALA A 1 -7.40 -5.18 -11.37
C ALA A 1 -8.65 -4.86 -10.56
N HIS A 2 -8.74 -5.31 -9.31
CA HIS A 2 -9.84 -4.95 -8.40
C HIS A 2 -9.25 -4.52 -7.06
N ILE A 3 -9.46 -3.25 -6.70
CA ILE A 3 -8.87 -2.61 -5.52
C ILE A 3 -9.99 -2.29 -4.53
N ASP A 4 -9.83 -2.74 -3.28
CA ASP A 4 -10.57 -2.16 -2.15
C ASP A 4 -9.58 -1.25 -1.43
N LEU A 5 -9.98 -0.01 -1.16
CA LEU A 5 -9.09 1.02 -0.64
C LEU A 5 -9.74 1.75 0.53
N ILE A 6 -8.92 2.08 1.52
CA ILE A 6 -9.28 2.98 2.62
C ILE A 6 -8.21 4.06 2.67
N ILE A 7 -8.65 5.31 2.82
CA ILE A 7 -7.81 6.47 3.11
C ILE A 7 -8.41 7.20 4.30
N GLY A 8 -7.57 7.72 5.19
CA GLY A 8 -8.02 8.49 6.33
C GLY A 8 -6.87 9.20 7.03
N PRO A 9 -7.16 10.29 7.76
CA PRO A 9 -6.14 11.08 8.41
C PRO A 9 -5.61 10.38 9.67
N ARG A 10 -4.52 10.94 10.22
CA ARG A 10 -4.03 10.61 11.57
C ARG A 10 -5.14 10.74 12.62
N GLY A 11 -5.17 9.84 13.59
CA GLY A 11 -6.20 9.75 14.63
C GLY A 11 -7.49 9.05 14.20
N SER A 12 -7.63 8.68 12.91
CA SER A 12 -8.80 7.97 12.41
C SER A 12 -8.65 6.45 12.52
N PRO A 13 -9.74 5.66 12.34
CA PRO A 13 -9.65 4.21 12.25
C PRO A 13 -8.72 3.70 11.14
N ALA A 14 -8.44 4.50 10.10
CA ALA A 14 -7.50 4.14 9.04
C ALA A 14 -6.06 4.01 9.55
N GLU A 15 -5.62 4.91 10.46
CA GLU A 15 -4.27 4.84 11.06
C GLU A 15 -4.11 3.57 11.90
N SER A 16 -5.10 3.27 12.75
CA SER A 16 -5.10 2.04 13.56
C SER A 16 -5.14 0.78 12.70
N ALA A 17 -5.97 0.75 11.66
CA ALA A 17 -6.05 -0.37 10.72
C ALA A 17 -4.72 -0.57 9.97
N PHE A 18 -4.07 0.51 9.55
CA PHE A 18 -2.75 0.49 8.91
C PHE A 18 -1.70 -0.17 9.82
N ALA A 19 -1.57 0.30 11.06
CA ALA A 19 -0.58 -0.23 12.01
C ALA A 19 -0.82 -1.71 12.31
N ASN A 20 -2.08 -2.08 12.54
CA ASN A 20 -2.46 -3.47 12.80
C ASN A 20 -2.25 -4.39 11.59
N ALA A 21 -2.51 -3.90 10.37
CA ALA A 21 -2.30 -4.68 9.16
C ALA A 21 -0.81 -5.00 8.92
N LEU A 22 0.07 -4.04 9.19
CA LEU A 22 1.51 -4.18 8.96
C LEU A 22 2.17 -5.22 9.87
N VAL A 23 1.73 -5.33 11.13
CA VAL A 23 2.33 -6.24 12.12
C VAL A 23 1.71 -7.65 12.14
N ASN A 24 0.64 -7.90 11.38
CA ASN A 24 -0.18 -9.12 11.49
C ASN A 24 -0.13 -9.99 10.21
N ASN A 25 1.06 -10.42 9.83
CA ASN A 25 1.26 -11.31 8.67
C ASN A 25 0.89 -12.76 8.99
N LYS A 26 0.38 -13.48 7.98
CA LYS A 26 -0.05 -14.88 8.07
C LYS A 26 0.41 -15.66 6.84
N ASP A 27 0.36 -16.99 6.92
CA ASP A 27 0.70 -17.83 5.76
C ASP A 27 -0.20 -17.49 4.55
N GLY A 28 0.44 -17.23 3.42
CA GLY A 28 -0.20 -16.79 2.18
C GLY A 28 -0.85 -15.40 2.19
N PHE A 29 -0.74 -14.63 3.28
CA PHE A 29 -1.28 -13.26 3.40
C PHE A 29 -0.28 -12.33 4.10
N THR A 30 0.35 -11.46 3.33
CA THR A 30 1.39 -10.55 3.82
C THR A 30 1.05 -9.11 3.46
N SER A 31 1.22 -8.23 4.42
CA SER A 31 1.08 -6.78 4.27
C SER A 31 2.46 -6.14 4.20
N LEU A 32 2.69 -5.26 3.21
CA LEU A 32 3.93 -4.49 3.08
C LEU A 32 3.63 -3.01 2.85
N LEU A 33 4.61 -2.16 3.15
CA LEU A 33 4.57 -0.76 2.74
C LEU A 33 4.74 -0.65 1.23
N ALA A 34 3.87 0.12 0.58
CA ALA A 34 4.00 0.38 -0.85
C ALA A 34 5.21 1.28 -1.10
N VAL A 35 6.15 0.77 -1.89
CA VAL A 35 7.35 1.51 -2.31
C VAL A 35 7.32 1.76 -3.82
N VAL A 36 7.68 2.97 -4.22
CA VAL A 36 7.91 3.30 -5.63
C VAL A 36 9.12 2.51 -6.12
N ALA A 37 10.18 2.47 -5.32
CA ALA A 37 11.38 1.65 -5.54
C ALA A 37 11.98 1.24 -4.19
N PRO A 38 12.89 0.26 -4.13
CA PRO A 38 13.61 -0.05 -2.89
C PRO A 38 14.20 1.22 -2.26
N ASN A 39 13.95 1.42 -0.96
CA ASN A 39 14.33 2.62 -0.19
C ASN A 39 13.62 3.92 -0.59
N LEU A 40 12.55 3.86 -1.40
CA LEU A 40 11.72 5.01 -1.77
C LEU A 40 10.23 4.69 -1.54
N LEU A 41 9.75 5.00 -0.33
CA LEU A 41 8.35 4.85 0.06
C LEU A 41 7.46 5.85 -0.67
N THR A 42 6.23 5.44 -1.00
CA THR A 42 5.21 6.40 -1.43
C THR A 42 4.67 7.19 -0.24
N LYS A 43 4.22 8.41 -0.50
CA LYS A 43 3.55 9.29 0.46
C LYS A 43 2.23 9.76 -0.17
N PRO A 44 1.10 9.72 0.57
CA PRO A 44 0.93 9.27 1.95
C PRO A 44 1.26 7.79 2.19
N ALA A 45 1.63 7.47 3.44
CA ALA A 45 2.05 6.13 3.83
C ALA A 45 0.96 5.09 3.51
N THR A 46 1.30 4.13 2.66
CA THR A 46 0.34 3.16 2.10
C THR A 46 0.75 1.75 2.46
N VAL A 47 -0.18 0.98 3.04
CA VAL A 47 -0.02 -0.47 3.25
C VAL A 47 -0.77 -1.23 2.17
N MET A 48 -0.12 -2.21 1.57
CA MET A 48 -0.71 -3.13 0.60
C MET A 48 -0.83 -4.52 1.18
N PHE A 49 -1.95 -5.19 0.92
CA PHE A 49 -2.22 -6.55 1.35
C PHE A 49 -2.93 -7.32 0.23
N ASN A 50 -2.68 -8.62 0.13
CA ASN A 50 -3.24 -9.47 -0.92
C ASN A 50 -4.62 -10.05 -0.52
N LYS A 51 -5.60 -10.01 -1.43
CA LYS A 51 -6.90 -10.68 -1.25
C LYS A 51 -6.85 -12.18 -1.59
N VAL A 52 -6.02 -12.55 -2.55
CA VAL A 52 -5.85 -13.93 -3.00
C VAL A 52 -4.66 -14.55 -2.28
N THR A 53 -4.83 -15.75 -1.72
CA THR A 53 -3.75 -16.48 -1.05
C THR A 53 -2.54 -16.65 -1.97
N ILE A 54 -1.39 -16.16 -1.52
CA ILE A 54 -0.10 -16.36 -2.19
C ILE A 54 0.41 -17.75 -1.83
N LYS A 55 0.60 -18.61 -2.84
CA LYS A 55 1.03 -20.01 -2.65
C LYS A 55 2.48 -20.25 -3.06
N GLY A 56 3.18 -19.23 -3.56
CA GLY A 56 4.57 -19.36 -3.96
C GLY A 56 5.19 -18.09 -4.54
N ALA A 57 6.49 -18.16 -4.82
CA ALA A 57 7.32 -17.01 -5.16
C ALA A 57 6.82 -16.23 -6.40
N LYS A 58 6.31 -16.92 -7.43
CA LYS A 58 5.80 -16.25 -8.65
C LYS A 58 4.67 -15.26 -8.32
N GLN A 59 3.74 -15.66 -7.45
CA GLN A 59 2.63 -14.79 -7.03
C GLN A 59 3.12 -13.67 -6.10
N ALA A 60 4.10 -13.94 -5.23
CA ALA A 60 4.72 -12.92 -4.41
C ALA A 60 5.41 -11.84 -5.26
N VAL A 61 6.16 -12.23 -6.29
CA VAL A 61 6.81 -11.29 -7.23
C VAL A 61 5.78 -10.49 -8.01
N GLN A 62 4.64 -11.07 -8.38
CA GLN A 62 3.55 -10.33 -9.04
C GLN A 62 2.96 -9.27 -8.12
N MET A 63 2.71 -9.61 -6.84
CA MET A 63 2.15 -8.68 -5.85
C MET A 63 3.15 -7.57 -5.49
N PHE A 64 4.38 -7.94 -5.16
CA PHE A 64 5.41 -7.02 -4.63
C PHE A 64 6.41 -6.54 -5.67
N GLY A 65 6.11 -6.74 -6.95
CA GLY A 65 6.82 -6.17 -8.09
C GLY A 65 5.93 -5.20 -8.86
N PRO A 66 5.29 -5.64 -9.97
CA PRO A 66 4.51 -4.76 -10.82
C PRO A 66 3.26 -4.19 -10.11
N ALA A 67 2.56 -4.97 -9.29
CA ALA A 67 1.37 -4.45 -8.59
C ALA A 67 1.76 -3.41 -7.53
N GLN A 68 2.80 -3.67 -6.74
CA GLN A 68 3.33 -2.71 -5.77
C GLN A 68 3.79 -1.41 -6.43
N ARG A 69 4.57 -1.47 -7.53
CA ARG A 69 4.99 -0.28 -8.25
C ARG A 69 3.78 0.51 -8.75
N ALA A 70 2.79 -0.15 -9.32
CA ALA A 70 1.59 0.51 -9.85
C ALA A 70 0.79 1.22 -8.76
N VAL A 71 0.60 0.58 -7.60
CA VAL A 71 -0.10 1.21 -6.46
C VAL A 71 0.70 2.37 -5.89
N ALA A 72 2.01 2.21 -5.69
CA ALA A 72 2.85 3.27 -5.15
C ALA A 72 2.93 4.49 -6.07
N MET A 73 3.03 4.28 -7.39
CA MET A 73 2.96 5.34 -8.40
C MET A 73 1.60 6.01 -8.40
N ALA A 74 0.48 5.26 -8.39
CA ALA A 74 -0.85 5.85 -8.38
C ALA A 74 -1.07 6.78 -7.16
N VAL A 75 -0.54 6.42 -5.98
CA VAL A 75 -0.58 7.29 -4.81
C VAL A 75 0.25 8.56 -5.01
N ALA A 76 1.46 8.43 -5.56
CA ALA A 76 2.34 9.56 -5.82
C ALA A 76 1.76 10.51 -6.88
N ASP A 77 1.21 9.96 -7.97
CA ASP A 77 0.57 10.71 -9.04
C ASP A 77 -0.66 11.47 -8.51
N CYS A 78 -1.45 10.88 -7.61
CA CYS A 78 -2.56 11.57 -6.94
C CYS A 78 -2.09 12.74 -6.06
N VAL A 79 -0.87 12.71 -5.51
CA VAL A 79 -0.30 13.86 -4.79
C VAL A 79 0.18 14.92 -5.77
N GLU A 80 0.80 14.51 -6.87
CA GLU A 80 1.29 15.41 -7.93
C GLU A 80 0.14 16.17 -8.61
N ASP A 81 -0.97 15.49 -8.91
CA ASP A 81 -2.14 16.08 -9.57
C ASP A 81 -3.10 16.82 -8.61
N GLY A 82 -2.84 16.73 -7.31
CA GLY A 82 -3.60 17.41 -6.27
C GLY A 82 -4.89 16.70 -5.83
N THR A 83 -5.16 15.49 -6.32
CA THR A 83 -6.26 14.63 -5.82
C THR A 83 -6.10 14.34 -4.32
N ILE A 84 -4.86 14.10 -3.88
CA ILE A 84 -4.45 14.13 -2.48
C ILE A 84 -3.68 15.44 -2.27
N PRO A 85 -4.16 16.37 -1.42
CA PRO A 85 -3.46 17.62 -1.16
C PRO A 85 -2.03 17.37 -0.64
N ALA A 86 -1.03 17.97 -1.28
CA ALA A 86 0.38 17.74 -0.93
C ALA A 86 0.72 18.13 0.52
N ASN A 87 0.01 19.11 1.09
CA ASN A 87 0.15 19.53 2.48
C ASN A 87 -0.52 18.57 3.49
N GLU A 88 -1.25 17.56 3.02
CA GLU A 88 -1.88 16.51 3.83
C GLU A 88 -1.27 15.11 3.58
N ALA A 89 -0.25 15.02 2.72
CA ALA A 89 0.36 13.74 2.33
C ALA A 89 1.30 13.14 3.40
N ASP A 90 1.44 13.76 4.57
CA ASP A 90 2.40 13.37 5.62
C ASP A 90 1.78 12.80 6.92
#